data_AF-A0A5C6C9G3-F1
#
_entry.id   AF-A0A5C6C9G3-F1
#
_cell.length_a   1.000
_cell.length_b   1.000
_cell.length_c   1.000
_cell.angle_alpha   90.00
_cell.angle_beta   90.00
_cell.angle_gamma   90.00
#
_symmetry.space_group_name_H-M   'P 1'
#
loop_
_entity.id
_entity.type
_entity.pdbx_description
1 polymer ?
#
loop_
_entity_poly.entity_id
_entity_poly.type
_entity_poly.pdbx_seq_one_letter_code
_entity_poly.pdbx_strand_id
1 'polypeptide(L)'
;MPTIQELLPEAHFAPPHAGARVTALPEQHRRYRYFSRKYQIERVIGIGLLIPALPVIAICWAAVRLTSKGPGLYRQTRVGYRGQPFEVIKLRTMRIDAEANGPQWSSKGDPRITRLGRALRTLHLDELPQLINVARGEMVLVGPRPERPEFVELLTDHVPGYKRRLIVKPGITGLSQINLPPDTDLRSVERKQILDLHHIDHAHSWFDMRMIMLTALRVISISNTRLTRLMKLDHHHLLAEFPVENMDRKTVTLQELLNETQRQKEWELGGVGGWESEDSEDEDWQDDAYSVQQPR
;
A
#
# COMPACT_ATOMS: atom_id res chain seq x y z
N MET A 1 27.72 -6.90 -6.18
CA MET A 1 26.62 -7.72 -6.75
C MET A 1 25.62 -6.75 -7.33
N PRO A 2 25.05 -7.00 -8.52
CA PRO A 2 24.18 -6.03 -9.15
C PRO A 2 22.94 -5.77 -8.29
N THR A 3 22.53 -4.52 -8.19
CA THR A 3 21.28 -4.12 -7.52
C THR A 3 20.05 -4.60 -8.31
N ILE A 4 18.87 -4.59 -7.71
CA ILE A 4 17.62 -4.86 -8.43
C ILE A 4 17.40 -3.84 -9.54
N GLN A 5 17.87 -2.62 -9.35
CA GLN A 5 17.84 -1.59 -10.39
C GLN A 5 18.70 -1.99 -11.59
N GLU A 6 19.89 -2.57 -11.37
CA GLU A 6 20.74 -3.09 -12.45
C GLU A 6 20.18 -4.37 -13.07
N LEU A 7 19.56 -5.24 -12.27
CA LEU A 7 18.97 -6.49 -12.76
C LEU A 7 17.68 -6.24 -13.56
N LEU A 8 16.92 -5.20 -13.19
CA LEU A 8 15.60 -4.89 -13.72
C LEU A 8 15.46 -3.36 -13.99
N PRO A 9 16.23 -2.82 -14.95
CA PRO A 9 16.24 -1.38 -15.25
C PRO A 9 14.88 -0.89 -15.76
N GLU A 10 14.23 -1.71 -16.61
CA GLU A 10 13.01 -1.42 -17.40
C GLU A 10 11.75 -2.15 -16.89
N ALA A 11 11.65 -2.49 -15.60
CA ALA A 11 10.51 -3.25 -15.12
C ALA A 11 9.20 -2.42 -15.16
N HIS A 12 8.57 -2.35 -16.33
CA HIS A 12 7.16 -2.04 -16.51
C HIS A 12 6.37 -3.26 -16.04
N PHE A 13 5.89 -3.21 -14.80
CA PHE A 13 4.97 -4.24 -14.31
C PHE A 13 3.63 -3.99 -14.98
N ALA A 14 3.30 -4.88 -15.90
CA ALA A 14 2.11 -4.83 -16.72
C ALA A 14 0.84 -4.54 -15.88
N PRO A 15 -0.07 -3.68 -16.37
CA PRO A 15 -1.43 -3.65 -15.83
C PRO A 15 -2.09 -5.04 -15.98
N PRO A 16 -3.08 -5.39 -15.15
CA PRO A 16 -3.69 -6.73 -15.10
C PRO A 16 -4.20 -7.30 -16.44
N HIS A 17 -4.41 -6.44 -17.45
CA HIS A 17 -5.00 -6.79 -18.73
C HIS A 17 -4.03 -6.82 -19.92
N ALA A 18 -2.77 -6.42 -19.74
CA ALA A 18 -1.76 -6.53 -20.78
C ALA A 18 -0.91 -7.78 -20.53
N GLY A 19 -0.83 -8.68 -21.50
CA GLY A 19 -0.06 -9.94 -21.44
C GLY A 19 1.46 -9.80 -21.28
N ALA A 20 1.96 -8.69 -20.73
CA ALA A 20 3.35 -8.51 -20.38
C ALA A 20 3.69 -9.36 -19.14
N ARG A 21 4.66 -10.28 -19.32
CA ARG A 21 5.17 -11.15 -18.27
C ARG A 21 5.72 -10.27 -17.15
N VAL A 22 5.07 -10.31 -16.00
CA VAL A 22 5.50 -9.58 -14.81
C VAL A 22 6.96 -9.92 -14.51
N THR A 23 7.80 -8.89 -14.47
CA THR A 23 9.26 -9.03 -14.37
C THR A 23 9.61 -9.73 -13.06
N ALA A 24 10.18 -10.92 -13.15
CA ALA A 24 10.65 -11.71 -12.02
C ALA A 24 12.18 -11.63 -11.93
N LEU A 25 12.72 -11.89 -10.72
CA LEU A 25 14.16 -12.11 -10.58
C LEU A 25 14.59 -13.28 -11.48
N PRO A 26 15.74 -13.18 -12.20
CA PRO A 26 16.23 -14.27 -13.02
C PRO A 26 16.41 -15.56 -12.21
N GLU A 27 15.95 -16.70 -12.72
CA GLU A 27 15.92 -17.96 -11.94
C GLU A 27 17.32 -18.43 -11.53
N GLN A 28 18.32 -18.14 -12.36
CA GLN A 28 19.72 -18.46 -12.11
C GLN A 28 20.35 -17.56 -11.04
N HIS A 29 19.71 -16.43 -10.70
CA HIS A 29 20.24 -15.49 -9.72
C HIS A 29 20.12 -16.04 -8.30
N ARG A 30 21.15 -15.86 -7.47
CA ARG A 30 21.18 -16.34 -6.08
C ARG A 30 20.00 -15.82 -5.25
N ARG A 31 19.53 -14.59 -5.51
CA ARG A 31 18.35 -14.01 -4.83
C ARG A 31 17.07 -14.76 -5.15
N TYR A 32 16.85 -15.20 -6.40
CA TYR A 32 15.67 -16.01 -6.74
C TYR A 32 15.63 -17.28 -5.90
N ARG A 33 16.73 -18.05 -5.89
CA ARG A 33 16.86 -19.27 -5.08
C ARG A 33 16.69 -19.01 -3.58
N TYR A 34 17.15 -17.86 -3.09
CA TYR A 34 16.94 -17.45 -1.71
C TYR A 34 15.45 -17.26 -1.41
N PHE A 35 14.77 -16.41 -2.18
CA PHE A 35 13.35 -16.11 -2.00
C PHE A 35 12.47 -17.35 -2.17
N SER A 36 12.73 -18.20 -3.16
CA SER A 36 11.97 -19.44 -3.36
C SER A 36 12.03 -20.36 -2.14
N ARG A 37 13.21 -20.51 -1.51
CA ARG A 37 13.35 -21.31 -0.27
C ARG A 37 12.74 -20.60 0.93
N LYS A 38 12.99 -19.30 1.07
CA LYS A 38 12.43 -18.46 2.13
C LYS A 38 10.91 -18.59 2.17
N TYR A 39 10.23 -18.57 1.02
CA TYR A 39 8.77 -18.64 0.96
C TYR A 39 8.22 -19.94 1.56
N GLN A 40 8.90 -21.07 1.37
CA GLN A 40 8.49 -22.34 1.96
C GLN A 40 8.77 -22.36 3.46
N ILE A 41 9.96 -21.92 3.87
CA ILE A 41 10.37 -21.90 5.28
C ILE A 41 9.45 -20.99 6.09
N GLU A 42 9.22 -19.75 5.64
CA GLU A 42 8.38 -18.80 6.36
C GLU A 42 6.90 -19.20 6.35
N ARG A 43 6.44 -19.95 5.34
CA ARG A 43 5.10 -20.55 5.37
C ARG A 43 4.96 -21.58 6.50
N VAL A 44 5.95 -22.46 6.65
CA VAL A 44 5.96 -23.45 7.75
C VAL A 44 6.03 -22.75 9.11
N ILE A 45 6.91 -21.76 9.26
CA ILE A 45 7.00 -20.95 10.49
C ILE A 45 5.67 -20.23 10.74
N GLY A 46 5.07 -19.61 9.73
CA GLY A 46 3.80 -18.91 9.83
C GLY A 46 2.65 -19.80 10.26
N ILE A 47 2.58 -21.05 9.76
CA ILE A 47 1.62 -22.05 10.22
C ILE A 47 1.89 -22.42 11.69
N GLY A 48 3.16 -22.63 12.06
CA GLY A 48 3.56 -22.90 13.45
C GLY A 48 3.20 -21.77 14.41
N LEU A 49 3.29 -20.50 13.97
CA LEU A 49 2.88 -19.32 14.74
C LEU A 49 1.37 -19.12 14.75
N LEU A 50 0.66 -19.51 13.69
CA LEU A 50 -0.79 -19.37 13.58
C LEU A 50 -1.50 -20.18 14.67
N ILE A 51 -1.07 -21.42 14.92
CA ILE A 51 -1.69 -22.33 15.90
C ILE A 51 -1.82 -21.69 17.30
N PRO A 52 -0.74 -21.23 17.95
CA PRO A 52 -0.85 -20.54 19.25
C PRO A 52 -1.47 -19.14 19.15
N ALA A 53 -1.47 -18.51 17.97
CA ALA A 53 -2.14 -17.23 17.76
C ALA A 53 -3.67 -17.35 17.66
N LEU A 54 -4.21 -18.52 17.27
CA LEU A 54 -5.65 -18.72 17.08
C LEU A 54 -6.49 -18.38 18.34
N PRO A 55 -6.15 -18.84 19.56
CA PRO A 55 -6.86 -18.43 20.77
C PRO A 55 -6.85 -16.91 20.99
N VAL A 56 -5.71 -16.26 20.76
CA VAL A 56 -5.57 -14.79 20.91
C VAL A 56 -6.43 -14.06 19.88
N ILE A 57 -6.40 -14.51 18.61
CA ILE A 57 -7.24 -13.99 17.53
C ILE A 57 -8.72 -14.14 17.88
N ALA A 58 -9.13 -15.30 18.41
CA ALA A 58 -10.52 -15.58 18.78
C ALA A 58 -11.01 -14.65 19.92
N ILE A 59 -10.18 -14.46 20.96
CA ILE A 59 -10.49 -13.54 22.07
C ILE A 59 -10.61 -12.11 21.57
N CYS A 60 -9.65 -11.63 20.77
CA CYS A 60 -9.67 -10.27 20.25
C CYS A 60 -10.84 -10.06 19.28
N TRP A 61 -11.16 -11.05 18.45
CA TRP A 61 -12.32 -11.03 17.56
C TRP A 61 -13.63 -10.92 18.33
N ALA A 62 -13.79 -11.69 19.40
CA ALA A 62 -14.95 -11.63 20.28
C ALA A 62 -15.06 -10.25 20.94
N ALA A 63 -13.95 -9.72 21.47
CA ALA A 63 -13.91 -8.38 22.06
C ALA A 63 -14.31 -7.28 21.06
N VAL A 64 -13.83 -7.34 19.82
CA VAL A 64 -14.25 -6.41 18.75
C VAL A 64 -15.76 -6.51 18.50
N ARG A 65 -16.29 -7.73 18.40
CA ARG A 65 -17.72 -7.96 18.16
C ARG A 65 -18.63 -7.51 19.29
N LEU A 66 -18.17 -7.63 20.54
CA LEU A 66 -18.93 -7.21 21.73
C LEU A 66 -18.90 -5.69 21.92
N THR A 67 -17.82 -5.03 21.52
CA THR A 67 -17.62 -3.59 21.72
C THR A 67 -18.05 -2.73 20.52
N SER A 68 -18.28 -3.33 19.34
CA SER A 68 -18.64 -2.60 18.12
C SER A 68 -19.55 -3.41 17.18
N LYS A 69 -20.59 -2.77 16.63
CA LYS A 69 -21.53 -3.41 15.69
C LYS A 69 -20.83 -3.90 14.43
N GLY A 70 -21.21 -5.04 13.85
CA GLY A 70 -20.70 -5.58 12.58
C GLY A 70 -19.59 -6.64 12.69
N PRO A 71 -18.88 -6.94 11.59
CA PRO A 71 -17.91 -8.04 11.53
C PRO A 71 -16.65 -7.77 12.37
N GLY A 72 -16.15 -8.80 13.07
CA GLY A 72 -14.91 -8.69 13.87
C GLY A 72 -13.63 -8.71 13.03
N LEU A 73 -13.69 -9.27 11.81
CA LEU A 73 -12.59 -9.24 10.84
C LEU A 73 -12.85 -8.18 9.78
N TYR A 74 -11.78 -7.53 9.34
CA TYR A 74 -11.74 -6.64 8.20
C TYR A 74 -10.88 -7.28 7.10
N ARG A 75 -11.34 -7.18 5.85
CA ARG A 75 -10.65 -7.66 4.67
C ARG A 75 -10.40 -6.49 3.74
N GLN A 76 -9.20 -6.43 3.16
CA GLN A 76 -8.84 -5.36 2.25
C GLN A 76 -7.98 -5.90 1.11
N THR A 77 -8.38 -5.58 -0.12
CA THR A 77 -7.60 -5.91 -1.31
C THR A 77 -6.28 -5.14 -1.30
N ARG A 78 -5.20 -5.87 -1.53
CA ARG A 78 -3.84 -5.35 -1.62
C ARG A 78 -3.12 -5.98 -2.80
N VAL A 79 -2.09 -5.31 -3.29
CA VAL A 79 -1.23 -5.81 -4.37
C VAL A 79 -0.09 -6.63 -3.76
N GLY A 80 0.02 -7.86 -4.20
CA GLY A 80 1.01 -8.83 -3.72
C GLY A 80 2.09 -9.14 -4.74
N TYR A 81 2.58 -10.38 -4.68
CA TYR A 81 3.66 -10.86 -5.54
C TYR A 81 3.29 -10.72 -7.02
N ARG A 82 4.20 -10.14 -7.80
CA ARG A 82 4.01 -9.92 -9.24
C ARG A 82 2.75 -9.12 -9.57
N GLY A 83 2.40 -8.16 -8.73
CA GLY A 83 1.24 -7.30 -8.97
C GLY A 83 -0.12 -7.99 -8.77
N GLN A 84 -0.15 -9.23 -8.31
CA GLN A 84 -1.40 -9.97 -8.15
C GLN A 84 -2.19 -9.49 -6.93
N PRO A 85 -3.48 -9.18 -7.06
CA PRO A 85 -4.30 -8.77 -5.93
C PRO A 85 -4.58 -9.94 -4.99
N PHE A 86 -4.64 -9.66 -3.68
CA PHE A 86 -5.06 -10.61 -2.65
C PHE A 86 -5.73 -9.87 -1.48
N GLU A 87 -6.50 -10.57 -0.65
CA GLU A 87 -7.15 -9.98 0.51
C GLU A 87 -6.31 -10.15 1.78
N VAL A 88 -5.86 -9.04 2.35
CA VAL A 88 -5.26 -9.04 3.70
C VAL A 88 -6.36 -9.17 4.75
N ILE A 89 -6.14 -10.04 5.74
CA ILE A 89 -7.08 -10.27 6.86
C ILE A 89 -6.54 -9.58 8.11
N LYS A 90 -7.38 -8.76 8.77
CA LYS A 90 -7.07 -8.10 10.05
C LYS A 90 -8.26 -8.14 10.99
N LEU A 91 -8.03 -7.86 12.28
CA LEU A 91 -9.12 -7.50 13.17
C LEU A 91 -9.60 -6.09 12.85
N ARG A 92 -10.91 -5.88 12.95
CA ARG A 92 -11.48 -4.56 12.70
C ARG A 92 -11.17 -3.62 13.88
N THR A 93 -10.40 -2.57 13.61
CA THR A 93 -10.02 -1.55 14.60
C THR A 93 -10.71 -0.20 14.39
N MET A 94 -11.41 -0.04 13.27
CA MET A 94 -12.12 1.19 12.89
C MET A 94 -13.63 0.96 12.89
N ARG A 95 -14.40 2.04 12.95
CA ARG A 95 -15.85 1.99 12.79
C ARG A 95 -16.23 1.51 11.38
N ILE A 96 -17.45 1.01 11.21
CA ILE A 96 -17.93 0.50 9.91
C ILE A 96 -17.99 1.61 8.85
N ASP A 97 -18.34 2.83 9.28
CA ASP A 97 -18.46 4.03 8.45
C ASP A 97 -17.11 4.73 8.18
N ALA A 98 -15.98 4.11 8.53
CA ALA A 98 -14.67 4.74 8.45
C ALA A 98 -14.26 5.13 7.01
N GLU A 99 -14.77 4.43 6.00
CA GLU A 99 -14.49 4.68 4.58
C GLU A 99 -15.75 5.14 3.82
N ALA A 100 -16.73 5.76 4.51
CA ALA A 100 -17.96 6.25 3.87
C ALA A 100 -17.71 7.26 2.74
N ASN A 101 -16.59 7.99 2.80
CA ASN A 101 -16.15 8.95 1.80
C ASN A 101 -15.04 8.37 0.89
N GLY A 102 -14.99 7.05 0.72
CA GLY A 102 -14.04 6.36 -0.14
C GLY A 102 -12.69 6.00 0.52
N PRO A 103 -11.74 5.50 -0.29
CA PRO A 103 -10.38 5.15 0.13
C PRO A 103 -9.65 6.30 0.83
N GLN A 104 -9.13 6.06 2.04
CA GLN A 104 -8.35 7.07 2.76
C GLN A 104 -7.18 6.42 3.50
N TRP A 105 -6.06 7.15 3.59
CA TRP A 105 -4.99 6.76 4.50
C TRP A 105 -5.40 7.03 5.95
N SER A 106 -4.91 6.19 6.87
CA SER A 106 -5.10 6.44 8.30
C SER A 106 -4.08 7.45 8.80
N SER A 107 -4.54 8.48 9.50
CA SER A 107 -3.67 9.48 10.11
C SER A 107 -3.35 9.15 11.58
N LYS A 108 -2.34 9.83 12.14
CA LYS A 108 -2.03 9.73 13.57
C LYS A 108 -3.19 10.31 14.38
N GLY A 109 -3.73 9.52 15.31
CA GLY A 109 -4.86 9.95 16.14
C GLY A 109 -6.23 9.90 15.45
N ASP A 110 -6.34 9.15 14.35
CA ASP A 110 -7.55 9.06 13.53
C ASP A 110 -8.82 8.77 14.39
N PRO A 111 -9.85 9.65 14.33
CA PRO A 111 -11.05 9.55 15.15
C PRO A 111 -11.92 8.33 14.78
N ARG A 112 -11.69 7.71 13.62
CA ARG A 112 -12.41 6.53 13.17
C ARG A 112 -11.98 5.26 13.91
N ILE A 113 -10.85 5.30 14.61
CA ILE A 113 -10.31 4.16 15.39
C ILE A 113 -11.10 4.01 16.69
N THR A 114 -11.58 2.80 16.99
CA THR A 114 -12.30 2.52 18.24
C THR A 114 -11.34 2.49 19.43
N ARG A 115 -11.84 2.65 20.66
CA ARG A 115 -11.00 2.59 21.88
C ARG A 115 -10.24 1.26 21.99
N LEU A 116 -10.95 0.14 21.77
CA LEU A 116 -10.33 -1.18 21.70
C LEU A 116 -9.38 -1.30 20.51
N GLY A 117 -9.78 -0.77 19.34
CA GLY A 117 -8.95 -0.75 18.13
C GLY A 117 -7.61 -0.06 18.33
N ARG A 118 -7.55 1.00 19.16
CA ARG A 118 -6.30 1.67 19.53
C ARG A 118 -5.38 0.72 20.30
N ALA A 119 -5.91 -0.01 21.28
CA ALA A 119 -5.12 -0.99 22.03
C ALA A 119 -4.62 -2.14 21.13
N LEU A 120 -5.49 -2.65 20.25
CA LEU A 120 -5.12 -3.70 19.29
C LEU A 120 -3.99 -3.25 18.36
N ARG A 121 -4.06 -2.02 17.83
CA ARG A 121 -2.99 -1.44 16.99
C ARG A 121 -1.69 -1.22 17.74
N THR A 122 -1.75 -0.69 18.96
CA THR A 122 -0.54 -0.49 19.80
C THR A 122 0.17 -1.82 20.05
N LEU A 123 -0.58 -2.87 20.34
CA LEU A 123 -0.05 -4.22 20.58
C LEU A 123 0.17 -5.04 19.30
N HIS A 124 -0.12 -4.47 18.13
CA HIS A 124 -0.07 -5.15 16.81
C HIS A 124 -0.93 -6.43 16.74
N LEU A 125 -1.90 -6.58 17.64
CA LEU A 125 -2.79 -7.75 17.69
C LEU A 125 -3.77 -7.74 16.51
N ASP A 126 -4.06 -6.57 15.95
CA ASP A 126 -4.93 -6.43 14.79
C ASP A 126 -4.37 -7.07 13.52
N GLU A 127 -3.06 -7.23 13.45
CA GLU A 127 -2.36 -7.83 12.31
C GLU A 127 -2.13 -9.34 12.45
N LEU A 128 -2.38 -9.94 13.62
CA LEU A 128 -2.23 -11.40 13.83
C LEU A 128 -2.98 -12.28 12.81
N PRO A 129 -4.22 -11.93 12.37
CA PRO A 129 -4.91 -12.72 11.34
C PRO A 129 -4.16 -12.81 10.00
N GLN A 130 -3.18 -11.95 9.73
CA GLN A 130 -2.34 -12.03 8.53
C GLN A 130 -1.48 -13.31 8.49
N LEU A 131 -1.28 -13.99 9.61
CA LEU A 131 -0.66 -15.33 9.62
C LEU A 131 -1.46 -16.35 8.77
N ILE A 132 -2.77 -16.14 8.58
CA ILE A 132 -3.59 -16.91 7.64
C ILE A 132 -3.14 -16.65 6.20
N ASN A 133 -2.83 -15.40 5.84
CA ASN A 133 -2.31 -15.05 4.51
C ASN A 133 -0.92 -15.68 4.27
N VAL A 134 -0.08 -15.74 5.32
CA VAL A 134 1.22 -16.45 5.26
C VAL A 134 1.01 -17.95 5.06
N ALA A 135 0.08 -18.57 5.80
CA ALA A 135 -0.26 -19.98 5.65
C ALA A 135 -0.82 -20.33 4.25
N ARG A 136 -1.58 -19.41 3.65
CA ARG A 136 -2.06 -19.50 2.26
C ARG A 136 -0.96 -19.29 1.21
N GLY A 137 0.17 -18.72 1.62
CA GLY A 137 1.29 -18.41 0.73
C GLY A 137 1.12 -17.11 -0.06
N GLU A 138 0.16 -16.27 0.31
CA GLU A 138 -0.06 -14.94 -0.27
C GLU A 138 0.96 -13.92 0.27
N MET A 139 1.34 -14.09 1.55
CA MET A 139 2.32 -13.28 2.27
C MET A 139 3.49 -14.12 2.80
N VAL A 140 4.52 -13.43 3.27
CA VAL A 140 5.64 -13.97 4.05
C VAL A 140 5.75 -13.22 5.38
N LEU A 141 6.59 -13.68 6.31
CA LEU A 141 6.81 -12.97 7.56
C LEU A 141 7.60 -11.68 7.30
N VAL A 142 8.66 -11.76 6.50
CA VAL A 142 9.55 -10.61 6.22
C VAL A 142 9.53 -10.21 4.76
N GLY A 143 9.14 -8.98 4.45
CA GLY A 143 9.09 -8.44 3.09
C GLY A 143 8.48 -7.05 3.04
N PRO A 144 8.39 -6.44 1.85
CA PRO A 144 7.74 -5.13 1.68
C PRO A 144 6.28 -5.18 2.13
N ARG A 145 5.81 -4.15 2.82
CA ARG A 145 4.39 -4.06 3.22
C ARG A 145 3.49 -3.94 1.99
N PRO A 146 2.42 -4.76 1.85
CA PRO A 146 1.55 -4.70 0.69
C PRO A 146 0.72 -3.42 0.69
N GLU A 147 0.50 -2.83 -0.47
CA GLU A 147 -0.23 -1.57 -0.65
C GLU A 147 -1.54 -1.78 -1.43
N ARG A 148 -2.47 -0.83 -1.31
CA ARG A 148 -3.79 -0.89 -1.97
C ARG A 148 -3.64 -0.70 -3.49
N PRO A 149 -4.42 -1.41 -4.33
CA PRO A 149 -4.36 -1.23 -5.79
C PRO A 149 -4.47 0.24 -6.22
N GLU A 150 -5.41 0.98 -5.64
CA GLU A 150 -5.67 2.39 -5.95
C GLU A 150 -4.43 3.26 -5.70
N PHE A 151 -3.66 2.92 -4.67
CA PHE A 151 -2.43 3.62 -4.30
C PHE A 151 -1.23 3.12 -5.08
N VAL A 152 -1.17 1.84 -5.45
CA VAL A 152 -0.08 1.30 -6.26
C VAL A 152 -0.09 1.94 -7.65
N GLU A 153 -1.26 2.13 -8.25
CA GLU A 153 -1.41 2.87 -9.51
C GLU A 153 -0.87 4.29 -9.34
N LEU A 154 -1.44 5.05 -8.39
CA LEU A 154 -1.06 6.43 -8.10
C LEU A 154 0.44 6.63 -7.86
N LEU A 155 1.03 5.77 -7.03
CA LEU A 155 2.43 5.85 -6.64
C LEU A 155 3.36 5.40 -7.76
N THR A 156 2.90 4.59 -8.71
CA THR A 156 3.71 4.22 -9.87
C THR A 156 3.99 5.42 -10.76
N ASP A 157 3.02 6.32 -10.89
CA ASP A 157 3.14 7.51 -11.73
C ASP A 157 4.05 8.58 -11.10
N HIS A 158 4.09 8.63 -9.77
CA HIS A 158 4.82 9.65 -9.02
C HIS A 158 6.17 9.19 -8.48
N VAL A 159 6.37 7.87 -8.30
CA VAL A 159 7.58 7.31 -7.71
C VAL A 159 8.25 6.34 -8.71
N PRO A 160 9.36 6.76 -9.35
CA PRO A 160 10.05 5.94 -10.33
C PRO A 160 10.39 4.54 -9.80
N GLY A 161 10.02 3.51 -10.56
CA GLY A 161 10.28 2.12 -10.21
C GLY A 161 9.53 1.63 -8.97
N TYR A 162 8.45 2.29 -8.52
CA TYR A 162 7.67 1.91 -7.34
C TYR A 162 7.35 0.41 -7.30
N LYS A 163 6.91 -0.13 -8.44
CA LYS A 163 6.51 -1.52 -8.58
C LYS A 163 7.66 -2.53 -8.43
N ARG A 164 8.95 -2.10 -8.42
CA ARG A 164 10.11 -3.00 -8.17
C ARG A 164 10.01 -3.76 -6.84
N ARG A 165 9.31 -3.21 -5.84
CA ARG A 165 9.06 -3.91 -4.57
C ARG A 165 8.11 -5.12 -4.70
N LEU A 166 7.35 -5.23 -5.80
CA LEU A 166 6.40 -6.31 -6.08
C LEU A 166 7.06 -7.57 -6.66
N ILE A 167 8.37 -7.56 -6.90
CA ILE A 167 9.13 -8.74 -7.40
C ILE A 167 9.32 -9.82 -6.32
N VAL A 168 8.91 -9.56 -5.08
CA VAL A 168 8.91 -10.51 -3.97
C VAL A 168 7.57 -10.51 -3.25
N LYS A 169 7.28 -11.59 -2.53
CA LYS A 169 6.06 -11.65 -1.71
C LYS A 169 6.07 -10.55 -0.63
N PRO A 170 4.91 -9.93 -0.38
CA PRO A 170 4.77 -8.95 0.69
C PRO A 170 4.94 -9.58 2.08
N GLY A 171 5.41 -8.79 3.04
CA GLY A 171 5.67 -9.21 4.41
C GLY A 171 4.66 -8.68 5.44
N ILE A 172 4.55 -9.38 6.58
CA ILE A 172 3.92 -8.83 7.79
C ILE A 172 4.80 -7.72 8.37
N THR A 173 6.11 -7.98 8.46
CA THR A 173 7.15 -7.00 8.85
C THR A 173 8.15 -6.80 7.73
N GLY A 174 8.95 -5.74 7.80
CA GLY A 174 9.92 -5.39 6.78
C GLY A 174 10.89 -4.32 7.27
N LEU A 175 11.98 -4.12 6.54
CA LEU A 175 13.02 -3.16 6.91
C LEU A 175 12.46 -1.74 7.02
N SER A 176 11.60 -1.36 6.09
CA SER A 176 10.94 -0.05 6.10
C SER A 176 10.02 0.14 7.31
N GLN A 177 9.19 -0.85 7.64
CA GLN A 177 8.33 -0.85 8.84
C GLN A 177 9.14 -0.78 10.15
N ILE A 178 10.39 -1.28 10.13
CA ILE A 178 11.26 -1.25 11.31
C ILE A 178 11.83 0.15 11.55
N ASN A 179 12.17 0.87 10.48
CA ASN A 179 12.91 2.12 10.53
C ASN A 179 12.02 3.36 10.39
N LEU A 180 10.86 3.28 9.71
CA LEU A 180 10.06 4.45 9.38
C LEU A 180 8.69 4.44 10.05
N PRO A 181 8.14 5.62 10.39
CA PRO A 181 6.74 5.74 10.79
C PRO A 181 5.78 5.45 9.61
N PRO A 182 4.47 5.36 9.87
CA PRO A 182 3.47 5.26 8.81
C PRO A 182 3.54 6.42 7.79
N ASP A 183 3.18 6.13 6.55
CA ASP A 183 3.26 7.07 5.43
C ASP A 183 2.25 8.23 5.57
N THR A 184 2.68 9.44 5.24
CA THR A 184 1.90 10.70 5.33
C THR A 184 1.83 11.45 4.01
N ASP A 185 2.92 11.40 3.25
CA ASP A 185 3.14 12.17 2.03
C ASP A 185 3.97 11.36 1.03
N LEU A 186 4.12 11.86 -0.20
CA LEU A 186 4.88 11.16 -1.24
C LEU A 186 6.34 10.89 -0.85
N ARG A 187 6.98 11.81 -0.10
CA ARG A 187 8.38 11.68 0.32
C ARG A 187 8.57 10.57 1.33
N SER A 188 7.60 10.35 2.22
CA SER A 188 7.59 9.22 3.14
C SER A 188 7.56 7.88 2.39
N VAL A 189 6.81 7.81 1.27
CA VAL A 189 6.73 6.63 0.41
C VAL A 189 8.05 6.37 -0.33
N GLU A 190 8.70 7.40 -0.86
CA GLU A 190 10.03 7.28 -1.50
C GLU A 190 11.06 6.69 -0.53
N ARG A 191 11.12 7.24 0.69
CA ARG A 191 12.02 6.74 1.76
C ARG A 191 11.73 5.28 2.11
N LYS A 192 10.46 4.91 2.18
CA LYS A 192 10.02 3.53 2.42
C LYS A 192 10.45 2.60 1.30
N GLN A 193 10.31 3.02 0.05
CA GLN A 193 10.72 2.26 -1.12
C GLN A 193 12.24 2.03 -1.11
N ILE A 194 13.06 3.02 -0.77
CA ILE A 194 14.52 2.86 -0.66
C ILE A 194 14.87 1.71 0.30
N LEU A 195 14.25 1.69 1.48
CA LEU A 195 14.49 0.63 2.47
C LEU A 195 13.96 -0.73 2.01
N ASP A 196 12.80 -0.78 1.35
CA ASP A 196 12.27 -2.03 0.81
C ASP A 196 13.18 -2.60 -0.28
N LEU A 197 13.66 -1.78 -1.22
CA LEU A 197 14.58 -2.21 -2.26
C LEU A 197 15.93 -2.63 -1.68
N HIS A 198 16.46 -1.88 -0.70
CA HIS A 198 17.67 -2.25 0.03
C HIS A 198 17.53 -3.62 0.71
N HIS A 199 16.37 -3.91 1.32
CA HIS A 199 16.10 -5.22 1.90
C HIS A 199 16.16 -6.32 0.83
N ILE A 200 15.47 -6.14 -0.29
CA ILE A 200 15.45 -7.15 -1.36
C ILE A 200 16.85 -7.36 -1.94
N ASP A 201 17.65 -6.30 -2.06
CA ASP A 201 19.02 -6.36 -2.57
C ASP A 201 19.99 -7.12 -1.67
N HIS A 202 19.82 -6.99 -0.35
CA HIS A 202 20.70 -7.58 0.66
C HIS A 202 20.06 -8.75 1.41
N ALA A 203 18.98 -9.32 0.87
CA ALA A 203 18.21 -10.36 1.53
C ALA A 203 19.04 -11.63 1.76
N HIS A 204 19.18 -12.03 3.03
CA HIS A 204 19.77 -13.29 3.46
C HIS A 204 19.15 -13.73 4.80
N SER A 205 19.24 -15.03 5.13
CA SER A 205 18.47 -15.60 6.24
C SER A 205 18.75 -14.92 7.59
N TRP A 206 20.01 -14.57 7.85
CA TRP A 206 20.39 -13.85 9.07
C TRP A 206 19.81 -12.42 9.14
N PHE A 207 19.59 -11.75 8.00
CA PHE A 207 18.95 -10.42 7.99
C PHE A 207 17.47 -10.54 8.36
N ASP A 208 16.77 -11.48 7.73
CA ASP A 208 15.35 -11.73 8.00
C ASP A 208 15.10 -12.22 9.43
N MET A 209 15.95 -13.13 9.94
CA MET A 209 15.86 -13.62 11.32
C MET A 209 15.94 -12.48 12.34
N ARG A 210 16.85 -11.51 12.14
CA ARG A 210 16.95 -10.33 12.99
C ARG A 210 15.69 -9.49 12.95
N MET A 211 15.07 -9.33 11.77
CA MET A 211 13.81 -8.58 11.64
C MET A 211 12.64 -9.28 12.33
N ILE A 212 12.53 -10.61 12.20
CA ILE A 212 11.54 -11.42 12.93
C ILE A 212 11.72 -11.26 14.43
N MET A 213 12.94 -11.45 14.92
CA MET A 213 13.26 -11.35 16.36
C MET A 213 12.98 -9.94 16.90
N LEU A 214 13.42 -8.89 16.21
CA LEU A 214 13.15 -7.52 16.63
C LEU A 214 11.64 -7.22 16.67
N THR A 215 10.89 -7.72 15.68
CA THR A 215 9.44 -7.55 15.62
C THR A 215 8.75 -8.30 16.77
N ALA A 216 9.17 -9.54 17.07
CA ALA A 216 8.66 -10.29 18.20
C ALA A 216 8.92 -9.58 19.54
N LEU A 217 10.14 -9.06 19.73
CA LEU A 217 10.51 -8.26 20.92
C LEU A 217 9.69 -6.97 21.02
N ARG A 218 9.40 -6.28 19.90
CA ARG A 218 8.52 -5.11 19.84
C ARG A 218 7.09 -5.44 20.27
N VAL A 219 6.54 -6.59 19.85
CA VAL A 219 5.18 -7.03 20.22
C VAL A 219 5.06 -7.27 21.73
N ILE A 220 6.09 -7.80 22.38
CA ILE A 220 6.12 -7.99 23.85
C ILE A 220 6.64 -6.75 24.61
N SER A 221 6.61 -5.56 23.98
CA SER A 221 7.03 -4.28 24.56
C SER A 221 8.50 -4.16 24.97
N ILE A 222 9.37 -5.05 24.49
CA ILE A 222 10.82 -5.00 24.69
C ILE A 222 11.44 -4.34 23.45
N SER A 223 11.33 -3.01 23.34
CA SER A 223 12.00 -2.32 22.24
C SER A 223 12.47 -0.92 22.58
N ASN A 224 13.68 -0.63 22.13
CA ASN A 224 14.22 0.72 22.06
C ASN A 224 15.10 0.86 20.81
N THR A 225 15.44 2.10 20.47
CA THR A 225 16.31 2.42 19.33
C THR A 225 17.69 1.74 19.46
N ARG A 226 18.16 1.52 20.70
CA ARG A 226 19.43 0.83 20.97
C ARG A 226 19.41 -0.62 20.49
N LEU A 227 18.31 -1.35 20.72
CA LEU A 227 18.14 -2.72 20.26
C LEU A 227 18.13 -2.81 18.73
N THR A 228 17.46 -1.86 18.06
CA THR A 228 17.44 -1.79 16.59
C THR A 228 18.85 -1.60 16.02
N ARG A 229 19.68 -0.74 16.66
CA ARG A 229 21.10 -0.56 16.30
C ARG A 229 21.97 -1.76 16.62
N LEU A 230 21.80 -2.35 17.81
CA LEU A 230 22.54 -3.54 18.25
C LEU A 230 22.30 -4.71 17.28
N MET A 231 21.06 -4.87 16.84
CA MET A 231 20.69 -5.85 15.83
C MET A 231 21.08 -5.45 14.42
N LYS A 232 21.80 -4.33 14.19
CA LYS A 232 22.21 -3.83 12.87
C LYS A 232 21.03 -3.73 11.87
N LEU A 233 19.88 -3.24 12.36
CA LEU A 233 18.67 -3.03 11.56
C LEU A 233 18.36 -1.55 11.33
N ASP A 234 19.09 -0.65 12.01
CA ASP A 234 19.03 0.80 11.79
C ASP A 234 19.70 1.17 10.46
N HIS A 235 18.89 1.57 9.47
CA HIS A 235 19.32 1.92 8.12
C HIS A 235 18.98 3.37 7.76
N HIS A 236 18.82 4.24 8.76
CA HIS A 236 18.55 5.66 8.51
C HIS A 236 19.63 6.36 7.68
N HIS A 237 20.87 5.86 7.67
CA HIS A 237 21.96 6.39 6.84
C HIS A 237 21.64 6.36 5.33
N LEU A 238 20.86 5.39 4.85
CA LEU A 238 20.42 5.31 3.45
C LEU A 238 19.45 6.43 3.06
N LEU A 239 18.91 7.13 4.06
CA LEU A 239 17.91 8.19 3.88
C LEU A 239 18.53 9.59 4.05
N ALA A 240 19.85 9.69 4.21
CA ALA A 240 20.53 10.97 4.40
C ALA A 240 20.31 11.91 3.20
N GLU A 241 20.31 11.37 1.98
CA GLU A 241 20.05 12.09 0.73
C GLU A 241 18.55 12.34 0.47
N PHE A 242 17.68 11.72 1.28
CA PHE A 242 16.23 11.82 1.17
C PHE A 242 15.63 12.35 2.48
N PRO A 243 15.91 13.61 2.86
CA PRO A 243 15.42 14.19 4.11
C PRO A 243 13.89 14.19 4.17
N VAL A 244 13.36 14.19 5.41
CA VAL A 244 11.91 14.19 5.68
C VAL A 244 11.26 15.45 5.14
N GLU A 245 11.92 16.58 5.38
CA GLU A 245 11.51 17.90 4.89
C GLU A 245 12.51 18.32 3.81
N ASN A 246 11.98 18.83 2.70
CA ASN A 246 12.78 19.44 1.65
C ASN A 246 12.52 20.95 1.69
N MET A 247 13.54 21.75 2.01
CA MET A 247 13.41 23.21 2.14
C MET A 247 12.87 23.86 0.86
N ASP A 248 13.13 23.25 -0.31
CA ASP A 248 12.80 23.81 -1.62
C ASP A 248 11.53 23.24 -2.27
N ARG A 249 10.88 22.22 -1.68
CA ARG A 249 9.63 21.63 -2.21
C ARG A 249 8.68 21.22 -1.10
N LYS A 250 7.49 21.83 -1.09
CA LYS A 250 6.36 21.38 -0.27
C LYS A 250 5.97 19.96 -0.71
N THR A 251 5.98 19.00 0.19
CA THR A 251 5.58 17.62 -0.10
C THR A 251 4.06 17.55 -0.25
N VAL A 252 3.59 16.87 -1.29
CA VAL A 252 2.16 16.65 -1.52
C VAL A 252 1.68 15.55 -0.59
N THR A 253 0.59 15.80 0.14
CA THR A 253 0.01 14.78 1.01
C THR A 253 -0.61 13.67 0.17
N LEU A 254 -0.61 12.45 0.69
CA LEU A 254 -1.17 11.31 -0.05
C LEU A 254 -2.68 11.46 -0.31
N GLN A 255 -3.39 12.17 0.57
CA GLN A 255 -4.81 12.44 0.40
C GLN A 255 -5.09 13.49 -0.67
N GLU A 256 -4.30 14.57 -0.74
CA GLU A 256 -4.39 15.56 -1.81
C GLU A 256 -4.15 14.90 -3.17
N LEU A 257 -3.10 14.08 -3.26
CA LEU A 257 -2.73 13.36 -4.49
C LEU A 257 -3.84 12.42 -4.97
N LEU A 258 -4.49 11.70 -4.05
CA LEU A 258 -5.61 10.83 -4.35
C LEU A 258 -6.82 11.63 -4.87
N ASN A 259 -7.16 12.73 -4.20
CA ASN A 259 -8.30 13.56 -4.58
C ASN A 259 -8.08 14.21 -5.96
N GLU A 260 -6.86 14.66 -6.26
CA GLU A 260 -6.49 15.20 -7.58
C GLU A 260 -6.67 14.15 -8.68
N THR A 261 -6.20 12.94 -8.43
CA THR A 261 -6.31 11.83 -9.39
C THR A 261 -7.76 11.40 -9.61
N GLN A 262 -8.58 11.41 -8.56
CA GLN A 262 -10.01 11.14 -8.68
C GLN A 262 -10.72 12.20 -9.52
N ARG A 263 -10.43 13.49 -9.30
CA ARG A 263 -10.99 14.58 -10.11
C ARG A 263 -10.57 14.49 -11.57
N GLN A 264 -9.32 14.13 -11.85
CA GLN A 264 -8.85 13.92 -13.22
C GLN A 264 -9.63 12.79 -13.91
N LYS A 265 -9.80 11.65 -13.24
CA LYS A 265 -10.60 10.53 -13.76
C LYS A 265 -12.07 10.93 -13.98
N GLU A 266 -12.67 11.69 -13.06
CA GLU A 266 -14.04 12.21 -13.20
C GLU A 266 -14.16 13.17 -14.39
N TRP A 267 -13.18 14.07 -14.58
CA TRP A 267 -13.14 14.99 -15.72
C TRP A 267 -12.97 14.24 -17.05
N GLU A 268 -12.09 13.25 -17.10
CA GLU A 268 -11.88 12.41 -18.29
C GLU A 268 -13.14 11.60 -18.64
N LEU A 269 -13.86 11.08 -17.64
CA LEU A 269 -15.11 10.34 -17.85
C LEU A 269 -16.29 11.26 -18.19
N GLY A 270 -16.35 12.46 -17.60
CA GLY A 270 -17.40 13.46 -17.86
C GLY A 270 -17.21 14.24 -19.16
N GLY A 271 -15.97 14.45 -19.61
CA GLY A 271 -15.64 15.13 -20.86
C GLY A 271 -15.95 14.32 -22.13
N VAL A 272 -16.24 13.02 -22.00
CA VAL A 272 -16.65 12.16 -23.11
C VAL A 272 -18.17 12.20 -23.35
N GLY A 273 -18.95 12.90 -22.49
CA GLY A 273 -20.42 12.96 -22.56
C GLY A 273 -21.02 14.33 -22.90
N GLY A 274 -20.26 15.28 -23.44
CA GLY A 274 -20.70 16.67 -23.63
C GLY A 274 -20.43 17.22 -25.02
N TRP A 275 -20.91 16.53 -26.08
CA TRP A 275 -21.04 17.07 -27.44
C TRP A 275 -22.33 16.56 -28.10
N GLU A 276 -23.46 16.74 -27.41
CA GLU A 276 -24.84 16.73 -27.92
C GLU A 276 -25.54 17.72 -26.97
N SER A 277 -26.13 18.84 -27.34
CA SER A 277 -26.55 19.45 -28.60
C SER A 277 -26.97 20.89 -28.26
N GLU A 278 -26.48 21.91 -28.96
CA GLU A 278 -27.12 23.24 -29.02
C GLU A 278 -26.90 23.81 -30.43
N ASP A 279 -27.47 23.13 -31.43
CA ASP A 279 -27.90 23.85 -32.63
C ASP A 279 -29.19 24.58 -32.24
N SER A 280 -29.02 25.88 -32.05
CA SER A 280 -30.04 26.86 -31.70
C SER A 280 -31.20 26.85 -32.70
N GLU A 281 -32.36 26.37 -32.26
CA GLU A 281 -33.63 26.95 -32.66
C GLU A 281 -33.69 28.35 -32.03
N ASP A 282 -33.73 29.40 -32.85
CA ASP A 282 -34.46 30.65 -32.60
C ASP A 282 -34.18 31.63 -33.76
N GLU A 283 -35.18 31.85 -34.61
CA GLU A 283 -35.76 33.19 -34.82
C GLU A 283 -36.87 33.14 -35.88
N ASP A 284 -38.10 33.08 -35.36
CA ASP A 284 -39.35 33.35 -36.04
C ASP A 284 -39.44 34.86 -36.31
N TRP A 285 -39.41 35.28 -37.58
CA TRP A 285 -39.66 36.66 -38.00
C TRP A 285 -40.94 36.74 -38.84
N GLN A 286 -42.05 37.12 -38.19
CA GLN A 286 -43.27 37.73 -38.75
C GLN A 286 -43.70 38.80 -37.74
N ASP A 287 -44.19 40.00 -38.06
CA ASP A 287 -44.62 40.68 -39.27
C ASP A 287 -44.66 42.18 -38.90
N ASP A 288 -44.40 43.09 -39.83
CA ASP A 288 -45.31 44.22 -40.12
C ASP A 288 -44.72 45.25 -41.10
N ALA A 289 -45.44 45.36 -42.23
CA ALA A 289 -45.78 46.56 -42.98
C ALA A 289 -44.70 47.60 -43.34
N TYR A 290 -44.39 47.71 -44.64
CA TYR A 290 -44.52 48.98 -45.38
C TYR A 290 -44.64 48.69 -46.89
N SER A 291 -45.85 48.90 -47.42
CA SER A 291 -46.07 49.25 -48.82
C SER A 291 -45.45 50.62 -49.13
N VAL A 292 -44.85 50.81 -50.31
CA VAL A 292 -44.96 52.01 -51.19
C VAL A 292 -43.98 51.91 -52.39
N GLN A 293 -44.58 51.74 -53.58
CA GLN A 293 -44.31 52.37 -54.89
C GLN A 293 -42.91 52.34 -55.55
N GLN A 294 -42.85 51.75 -56.75
CA GLN A 294 -42.08 52.27 -57.91
C GLN A 294 -42.66 53.64 -58.35
N PRO A 295 -41.93 54.62 -58.93
CA PRO A 295 -41.13 54.53 -60.19
C PRO A 295 -39.81 55.35 -60.15
N ARG A 296 -38.84 55.27 -61.08
CA ARG A 296 -38.83 55.41 -62.55
C ARG A 296 -37.61 54.70 -63.13
#